data_AF-H9FI82-F1
#
_entry.id   AF-H9FI82-F1
#
_cell.length_a   1.000
_cell.length_b   1.000
_cell.length_c   1.000
_cell.angle_alpha   90.00
_cell.angle_beta   90.00
_cell.angle_gamma   90.00
#
_symmetry.space_group_name_H-M   'P 1'
#
loop_
_entity.id
_entity.type
_entity.pdbx_description
1 polymer ?
#
loop_
_entity_poly.entity_id
_entity_poly.type
_entity_poly.pdbx_seq_one_letter_code
_entity_poly.pdbx_strand_id
1 'polypeptide(L)'
;LARLEGRSSLKEIEPNLFADEDSPVHGDILEFHGSEGTGKTEMLYHLTARCILPKSEGGLEVEVLFIDTDYHFDMLRLVTVLEHRLSQSSEEIIKYCLGRFFLVYCSSSTHLLLTLYSL
;
A
#
# COMPACT_ATOMS: atom_id res chain seq x y z
N LEU A 1 1.97 19.73 17.43
CA LEU A 1 0.83 20.03 16.55
C LEU A 1 -0.03 18.78 16.48
N ALA A 2 -1.15 18.75 17.19
CA ALA A 2 -2.07 17.63 17.15
C ALA A 2 -2.70 17.56 15.75
N ARG A 3 -2.68 16.38 15.11
CA ARG A 3 -3.37 16.14 13.84
C ARG A 3 -4.86 16.41 14.04
N LEU A 4 -5.35 17.49 13.43
CA LEU A 4 -6.77 17.85 13.41
C LEU A 4 -7.58 16.99 12.41
N GLU A 5 -6.89 16.27 11.53
CA GLU A 5 -7.52 15.30 10.64
C GLU A 5 -7.58 13.93 11.33
N GLY A 6 -8.81 13.47 11.59
CA GLY A 6 -9.09 12.10 11.99
C GLY A 6 -8.36 11.10 11.09
N ARG A 7 -7.97 9.96 11.65
CA ARG A 7 -7.30 8.92 10.86
C ARG A 7 -8.32 8.33 9.89
N SER A 8 -7.97 8.27 8.60
CA SER A 8 -8.81 7.73 7.53
C SER A 8 -9.14 6.26 7.82
N SER A 9 -10.38 5.86 7.54
CA SER A 9 -10.82 4.47 7.68
C SER A 9 -10.13 3.58 6.65
N LEU A 10 -9.79 2.34 7.02
CA LEU A 10 -9.31 1.34 6.06
C LEU A 10 -10.43 0.89 5.09
N LYS A 11 -11.71 1.17 5.39
CA LYS A 11 -12.83 0.97 4.44
C LYS A 11 -12.56 1.58 3.06
N GLU A 12 -11.85 2.72 3.04
CA GLU A 12 -11.59 3.45 1.80
C GLU A 12 -10.43 2.86 0.98
N ILE A 13 -9.62 1.97 1.57
CA ILE A 13 -8.48 1.34 0.89
C ILE A 13 -8.95 0.33 -0.17
N GLU A 14 -9.97 -0.48 0.11
CA GLU A 14 -10.55 -1.37 -0.91
C GLU A 14 -12.03 -1.60 -0.59
N PRO A 15 -12.92 -0.73 -1.09
CA PRO A 15 -14.34 -0.78 -0.76
C PRO A 15 -15.04 -2.08 -1.16
N ASN A 16 -14.53 -2.80 -2.17
CA ASN A 16 -15.13 -4.08 -2.57
C ASN A 16 -14.75 -5.24 -1.65
N LEU A 17 -13.61 -5.12 -0.96
CA LEU A 17 -13.12 -6.13 -0.02
C LEU A 17 -13.55 -5.81 1.42
N PHE A 18 -13.68 -4.53 1.77
CA PHE A 18 -13.99 -4.04 3.11
C PHE A 18 -15.37 -3.37 3.18
N ALA A 19 -16.34 -3.86 2.40
CA ALA A 19 -17.66 -3.25 2.25
C ALA A 19 -18.54 -3.31 3.51
N ASP A 20 -18.31 -4.31 4.37
CA ASP A 20 -19.22 -4.66 5.46
C ASP A 20 -19.03 -3.79 6.72
N GLU A 21 -20.00 -3.88 7.65
CA GLU A 21 -19.94 -3.20 8.95
C GLU A 21 -18.73 -3.65 9.79
N ASP A 22 -18.28 -4.90 9.61
CA ASP A 22 -17.12 -5.50 10.28
C ASP A 22 -15.78 -5.21 9.55
N SER A 23 -15.71 -4.14 8.76
CA SER A 23 -14.47 -3.77 8.07
C SER A 23 -13.30 -3.51 9.03
N PRO A 24 -12.05 -3.69 8.59
CA PRO A 24 -10.89 -3.29 9.36
C PRO A 24 -10.95 -1.81 9.77
N VAL A 25 -10.67 -1.53 11.04
CA VAL A 25 -10.48 -0.18 11.56
C VAL A 25 -9.00 0.13 11.72
N HIS A 26 -8.67 1.40 11.95
CA HIS A 26 -7.30 1.79 12.18
C HIS A 26 -6.67 1.00 13.35
N GLY A 27 -5.55 0.33 13.07
CA GLY A 27 -4.80 -0.45 14.05
C GLY A 27 -5.02 -1.97 13.91
N ASP A 28 -6.01 -2.37 13.11
CA ASP A 28 -6.20 -3.78 12.78
C ASP A 28 -5.10 -4.31 11.87
N ILE A 29 -4.82 -5.59 12.01
CA ILE A 29 -3.89 -6.34 11.17
C ILE A 29 -4.72 -7.24 10.26
N LEU A 30 -4.49 -7.15 8.95
CA LEU A 30 -5.10 -8.01 7.96
C LEU A 30 -4.05 -8.95 7.36
N GLU A 31 -4.39 -10.23 7.27
CA GLU A 31 -3.55 -11.25 6.65
C GLU A 31 -4.21 -11.79 5.36
N PHE A 32 -3.46 -11.74 4.26
CA PHE A 32 -3.81 -12.48 3.04
C PHE A 32 -3.04 -13.80 3.02
N HIS A 33 -3.75 -14.91 3.18
CA HIS A 33 -3.18 -16.26 3.19
C HIS A 33 -3.60 -17.08 1.97
N GLY A 34 -2.71 -17.96 1.48
CA GLY A 34 -3.00 -18.88 0.38
C GLY A 34 -1.75 -19.33 -0.37
N SER A 35 -1.89 -20.32 -1.25
CA SER A 35 -0.81 -20.87 -2.08
C SER A 35 -0.14 -19.84 -2.99
N GLU A 36 1.05 -20.14 -3.53
CA GLU A 36 1.67 -19.32 -4.57
C GLU A 36 0.71 -19.12 -5.77
N GLY A 37 0.77 -17.95 -6.40
CA GLY A 37 -0.07 -17.63 -7.56
C GLY A 37 -1.53 -17.25 -7.22
N THR A 38 -1.96 -17.25 -5.95
CA THR A 38 -3.32 -16.83 -5.57
C THR A 38 -3.54 -15.31 -5.55
N GLY A 39 -2.55 -14.51 -5.95
CA GLY A 39 -2.67 -13.05 -6.07
C GLY A 39 -2.39 -12.25 -4.80
N LYS A 40 -1.75 -12.83 -3.77
CA LYS A 40 -1.41 -12.11 -2.52
C LYS A 40 -0.52 -10.89 -2.77
N THR A 41 0.62 -11.08 -3.46
CA THR A 41 1.56 -10.00 -3.79
C THR A 41 0.91 -8.98 -4.73
N GLU A 42 0.10 -9.45 -5.67
CA GLU A 42 -0.69 -8.58 -6.55
C GLU A 42 -1.67 -7.71 -5.77
N MET A 43 -2.39 -8.28 -4.81
CA MET A 43 -3.27 -7.52 -3.91
C MET A 43 -2.46 -6.45 -3.17
N LEU A 44 -1.28 -6.76 -2.64
CA LEU A 44 -0.42 -5.76 -2.00
C LEU A 44 -0.02 -4.60 -2.95
N TYR A 45 0.25 -4.86 -4.23
CA TYR A 45 0.46 -3.79 -5.22
C TYR A 45 -0.79 -2.95 -5.45
N HIS A 46 -1.96 -3.58 -5.57
CA HIS A 46 -3.22 -2.87 -5.76
C HIS A 46 -3.60 -1.99 -4.57
N LEU A 47 -3.40 -2.48 -3.33
CA LEU A 47 -3.64 -1.71 -2.11
C LEU A 47 -2.63 -0.57 -1.98
N THR A 48 -1.35 -0.84 -2.22
CA THR A 48 -0.28 0.17 -2.19
C THR A 48 -0.56 1.28 -3.21
N ALA A 49 -0.89 0.93 -4.45
CA ALA A 49 -1.25 1.87 -5.49
C ALA A 49 -2.41 2.76 -5.06
N ARG A 50 -3.49 2.17 -4.50
CA ARG A 50 -4.66 2.93 -4.02
C ARG A 50 -4.31 3.91 -2.90
N CYS A 51 -3.37 3.55 -2.02
CA CYS A 51 -2.89 4.42 -0.94
C CYS A 51 -2.10 5.62 -1.49
N ILE A 52 -1.15 5.40 -2.39
CA ILE A 52 -0.21 6.45 -2.84
C ILE A 52 -0.77 7.32 -3.98
N LEU A 53 -1.82 6.87 -4.68
CA LEU A 53 -2.48 7.62 -5.75
C LEU A 53 -3.12 8.92 -5.23
N PRO A 54 -3.20 10.01 -6.02
CA PRO A 54 -3.85 11.25 -5.61
C PRO A 54 -5.33 11.07 -5.32
N LYS A 55 -5.88 11.85 -4.37
CA LYS A 55 -7.34 11.79 -4.08
C LYS A 55 -8.21 12.14 -5.29
N SER A 56 -7.74 13.03 -6.17
CA SER A 56 -8.43 13.41 -7.41
C SER A 56 -8.57 12.25 -8.41
N GLU A 57 -7.67 11.27 -8.35
CA GLU A 57 -7.69 10.05 -9.18
C GLU A 57 -8.33 8.88 -8.41
N GLY A 58 -9.06 9.18 -7.33
CA GLY A 58 -9.68 8.16 -6.49
C GLY A 58 -8.68 7.37 -5.66
N GLY A 59 -7.53 7.96 -5.30
CA GLY A 59 -6.55 7.46 -4.34
C GLY A 59 -6.79 7.96 -2.91
N LEU A 60 -5.88 7.64 -1.98
CA LEU A 60 -5.90 8.16 -0.59
C LEU A 60 -4.85 9.23 -0.34
N GLU A 61 -3.83 9.29 -1.19
CA GLU A 61 -2.72 10.24 -1.10
C GLU A 61 -1.98 10.18 0.25
N VAL A 62 -1.70 8.95 0.70
CA VAL A 62 -0.98 8.66 1.95
C VAL A 62 0.33 7.92 1.68
N GLU A 63 1.25 8.01 2.64
CA GLU A 63 2.53 7.30 2.59
C GLU A 63 2.37 5.81 2.91
N VAL A 64 3.16 4.97 2.24
CA VAL A 64 3.19 3.51 2.44
C VAL A 64 4.62 3.06 2.67
N LEU A 65 4.84 2.33 3.75
CA LEU A 65 6.03 1.52 3.97
C LEU A 65 5.76 0.09 3.55
N PHE A 66 6.42 -0.36 2.49
CA PHE A 66 6.39 -1.73 2.01
C PHE A 66 7.62 -2.46 2.54
N ILE A 67 7.39 -3.54 3.29
CA ILE A 67 8.47 -4.38 3.83
C ILE A 67 8.52 -5.66 3.00
N ASP A 68 9.62 -5.83 2.26
CA ASP A 68 9.87 -7.03 1.48
C ASP A 68 10.78 -7.99 2.26
N THR A 69 10.29 -9.18 2.54
CA THR A 69 10.99 -10.20 3.33
C THR A 69 11.70 -11.26 2.50
N ASP A 70 11.47 -11.30 1.18
CA ASP A 70 11.98 -12.36 0.30
C ASP A 70 12.63 -11.83 -0.99
N TYR A 71 12.75 -10.51 -1.15
CA TYR A 71 13.38 -9.82 -2.29
C TYR A 71 12.65 -10.00 -3.62
N HIS A 72 11.34 -10.27 -3.61
CA HIS A 72 10.52 -10.41 -4.83
C HIS A 72 9.73 -9.14 -5.21
N PHE A 73 9.91 -8.01 -4.51
CA PHE A 73 9.25 -6.76 -4.89
C PHE A 73 9.64 -6.33 -6.31
N ASP A 74 8.64 -6.03 -7.13
CA ASP A 74 8.77 -5.57 -8.51
C ASP A 74 8.22 -4.15 -8.67
N MET A 75 9.13 -3.18 -8.82
CA MET A 75 8.79 -1.77 -9.02
C MET A 75 8.01 -1.54 -10.32
N LEU A 76 8.34 -2.26 -11.40
CA LEU A 76 7.66 -2.11 -12.68
C LEU A 76 6.24 -2.63 -12.61
N ARG A 77 6.00 -3.70 -11.83
CA ARG A 77 4.64 -4.17 -11.57
C ARG A 77 3.82 -3.13 -10.81
N LEU A 78 4.36 -2.51 -9.77
CA LEU A 78 3.68 -1.42 -9.05
C LEU A 78 3.37 -0.23 -9.98
N VAL A 79 4.35 0.20 -10.80
CA VAL A 79 4.15 1.27 -11.80
C VAL A 79 3.04 0.89 -12.78
N THR A 80 3.04 -0.33 -13.29
CA THR A 80 1.98 -0.83 -14.19
C THR A 80 0.60 -0.70 -13.54
N VAL A 81 0.46 -1.05 -12.26
CA VAL A 81 -0.82 -0.91 -11.52
C VAL A 81 -1.21 0.56 -11.36
N LEU A 82 -0.27 1.46 -11.10
CA LEU A 82 -0.52 2.90 -11.03
C LEU A 82 -1.01 3.46 -12.37
N GLU A 83 -0.32 3.13 -13.46
CA GLU A 83 -0.67 3.59 -14.81
C GLU A 83 -2.08 3.17 -15.21
N HIS A 84 -2.51 1.96 -14.84
CA HIS A 84 -3.86 1.46 -15.12
C HIS A 84 -4.96 2.16 -14.32
N ARG A 85 -4.62 2.79 -13.19
CA ARG A 85 -5.59 3.50 -12.34
C ARG A 85 -5.69 4.99 -12.67
N LEU A 86 -4.68 5.56 -13.32
CA LEU A 86 -4.64 6.97 -13.69
C LEU A 86 -5.51 7.24 -14.93
N SER A 87 -6.28 8.32 -14.88
CA SER A 87 -7.05 8.79 -16.04
C SER A 87 -6.14 9.23 -17.20
N GLN A 88 -4.99 9.84 -16.86
CA GLN A 88 -3.89 10.17 -17.77
C GLN A 88 -2.56 9.89 -17.06
N SER A 89 -1.77 8.99 -17.62
CA SER A 89 -0.44 8.67 -17.06
C SER A 89 0.64 9.58 -17.67
N SER A 90 1.53 10.06 -16.81
CA SER A 90 2.77 10.76 -17.18
C SER A 90 3.89 10.39 -16.20
N GLU A 91 5.14 10.60 -16.59
CA GLU A 91 6.28 10.31 -15.72
C GLU A 91 6.23 11.16 -14.44
N GLU A 92 5.77 12.41 -14.53
CA GLU A 92 5.66 13.34 -13.41
C GLU A 92 4.64 12.86 -12.38
N ILE A 93 3.46 12.40 -12.82
CA ILE A 93 2.43 11.92 -11.89
C ILE A 93 2.83 10.58 -11.26
N ILE A 94 3.52 9.69 -12.00
CA ILE A 94 4.06 8.45 -11.44
C ILE A 94 5.11 8.77 -10.38
N LYS A 95 6.06 9.67 -10.67
CA LYS A 95 7.05 10.14 -9.67
C LYS A 95 6.38 10.78 -8.46
N TYR A 96 5.34 11.58 -8.68
CA TYR A 96 4.55 12.17 -7.60
C TYR A 96 3.92 11.09 -6.69
N CYS A 97 3.38 10.01 -7.27
CA CYS A 97 2.85 8.87 -6.51
C CYS A 97 3.94 8.12 -5.75
N LEU A 98 5.04 7.78 -6.43
CA LEU A 98 6.15 7.03 -5.85
C LEU A 98 6.89 7.81 -4.76
N GLY A 99 6.78 9.15 -4.72
CA GLY A 99 7.29 9.97 -3.62
C GLY A 99 6.68 9.65 -2.25
N ARG A 100 5.56 8.93 -2.21
CA ARG A 100 4.89 8.43 -0.99
C ARG A 100 5.18 6.95 -0.70
N PHE A 101 5.98 6.29 -1.52
CA PHE A 101 6.28 4.86 -1.39
C PHE A 101 7.69 4.66 -0.83
N PHE A 102 7.80 3.92 0.27
CA PHE A 102 9.06 3.55 0.91
C PHE A 102 9.20 2.04 0.91
N LEU A 103 10.34 1.54 0.48
CA LEU A 103 10.64 0.10 0.44
C LEU A 103 11.78 -0.23 1.38
N VAL A 104 11.56 -1.23 2.24
CA VAL A 104 12.58 -1.78 3.14
C VAL A 104 12.70 -3.27 2.90
N TYR A 105 13.93 -3.75 2.72
CA TYR A 105 14.22 -5.16 2.58
C TYR A 105 14.66 -5.75 3.92
N CYS A 106 14.01 -6.83 4.35
CA CYS A 106 14.32 -7.52 5.60
C CYS A 106 14.74 -8.97 5.33
N SER A 107 16.06 -9.22 5.29
CA SER A 107 16.64 -10.56 5.08
C SER A 107 16.62 -11.49 6.30
N SER A 108 16.16 -11.03 7.46
CA SER A 108 16.09 -11.84 8.67
C SER A 108 14.96 -11.37 9.58
N SER A 109 14.50 -12.25 10.48
CA SER A 109 13.55 -11.89 11.52
C SER A 109 14.06 -10.79 12.45
N THR A 110 15.37 -10.74 12.71
CA THR A 110 16.00 -9.65 13.49
C THR A 110 15.92 -8.32 12.75
N HIS A 111 16.20 -8.28 11.44
CA HIS A 111 16.04 -7.07 10.63
C HIS A 111 14.59 -6.60 10.64
N LEU A 112 13.63 -7.50 10.39
CA LEU A 112 12.20 -7.19 10.43
C LEU A 112 11.80 -6.61 11.79
N LEU A 113 12.20 -7.26 12.88
CA LEU A 113 11.88 -6.82 14.23
C LEU A 113 12.46 -5.43 14.54
N LEU A 114 13.72 -5.19 14.18
CA LEU A 114 14.36 -3.87 14.36
C LEU A 114 13.71 -2.78 13.52
N THR A 115 13.34 -3.09 12.28
CA THR A 115 12.57 -2.18 11.43
C THR A 115 11.25 -1.80 12.09
N LEU A 116 10.49 -2.77 12.58
CA LEU A 116 9.22 -2.51 13.27
C LEU A 116 9.38 -1.69 14.55
N TYR A 117 10.45 -1.89 15.34
CA TYR A 117 10.74 -1.09 16.53
C TYR A 117 11.14 0.36 16.24
N SER A 118 11.55 0.67 15.00
CA SER A 118 11.99 2.00 14.59
C SER A 118 10.88 2.91 14.05
N LEU A 119 9.67 2.37 13.88
CA LEU A 119 8.47 3.09 13.43
C LEU A 119 7.72 3.75 14.59
#